data_AF-A0A522WSJ8-F1
#
_entry.id   AF-A0A522WSJ8-F1
#
_cell.length_a   1.000
_cell.length_b   1.000
_cell.length_c   1.000
_cell.angle_alpha   90.00
_cell.angle_beta   90.00
_cell.angle_gamma   90.00
#
_symmetry.space_group_name_H-M   'P 1'
#
loop_
_entity.id
_entity.type
_entity.pdbx_description
1 polymer ?
#
loop_
_entity_poly.entity_id
_entity_poly.type
_entity_poly.pdbx_seq_one_letter_code
_entity_poly.pdbx_strand_id
1 'polypeptide(L)'
;MAVRKILDIPVNRVEGDLELRLEVADGVVVDAWSAGTMFRGFERLLVGRGALDGLVVTPRICGICSTTHLMTAAKALDAVAGAKVPDNGIRLRNLSLMVEHVQSDVRHGILMFLVDFANPAYRALPLYE
;
A
#
# COMPACT_ATOMS: atom_id res chain seq x y z
N MET A 1 -11.25 -39.38 1.92
CA MET A 1 -11.23 -38.26 0.96
C MET A 1 -10.71 -37.06 1.71
N ALA A 2 -9.67 -36.39 1.19
CA ALA A 2 -9.12 -35.17 1.79
C ALA A 2 -10.22 -34.10 1.87
N VAL A 3 -10.34 -33.42 3.01
CA VAL A 3 -11.36 -32.39 3.19
C VAL A 3 -10.87 -31.14 2.45
N ARG A 4 -11.58 -30.74 1.40
CA ARG A 4 -11.33 -29.50 0.65
C ARG A 4 -12.29 -28.40 1.09
N LYS A 5 -11.77 -27.22 1.38
CA LYS A 5 -12.54 -26.04 1.76
C LYS A 5 -12.06 -24.82 0.94
N ILE A 6 -13.01 -24.03 0.46
CA ILE A 6 -12.73 -22.71 -0.10
C ILE A 6 -13.02 -21.65 0.97
N LEU A 7 -12.12 -20.69 1.12
CA LEU A 7 -12.26 -19.55 2.01
C LEU A 7 -12.20 -18.27 1.18
N ASP A 8 -13.22 -17.43 1.28
CA ASP A 8 -13.22 -16.07 0.74
C ASP A 8 -13.04 -15.09 1.91
N ILE A 9 -11.95 -14.33 1.90
CA ILE A 9 -11.50 -13.50 3.02
C ILE A 9 -11.43 -12.04 2.56
N PRO A 10 -12.33 -11.16 3.05
CA PRO A 10 -12.14 -9.73 2.91
C PRO A 10 -11.00 -9.30 3.85
N VAL A 11 -9.94 -8.72 3.29
CA VAL A 11 -8.78 -8.30 4.08
C VAL A 11 -9.07 -6.95 4.73
N ASN A 12 -8.93 -6.88 6.05
CA ASN A 12 -9.08 -5.65 6.82
C ASN A 12 -7.73 -5.11 7.28
N ARG A 13 -7.71 -3.90 7.87
CA ARG A 13 -6.48 -3.19 8.32
C ARG A 13 -5.40 -3.07 7.24
N VAL A 14 -5.82 -3.03 5.99
CA VAL A 14 -5.00 -2.68 4.82
C VAL A 14 -5.60 -1.46 4.13
N GLU A 15 -4.85 -0.82 3.24
CA GLU A 15 -5.39 0.22 2.38
C GLU A 15 -6.01 -0.40 1.13
N GLY A 16 -7.16 0.14 0.73
CA GLY A 16 -7.90 -0.32 -0.43
C GLY A 16 -8.77 -1.55 -0.17
N ASP A 17 -9.42 -2.01 -1.24
CA ASP A 17 -10.34 -3.14 -1.23
C ASP A 17 -9.62 -4.38 -1.76
N LEU A 18 -9.27 -5.30 -0.85
CA LEU A 18 -8.53 -6.52 -1.14
C LEU A 18 -9.31 -7.74 -0.67
N GLU A 19 -9.49 -8.70 -1.57
CA GLU A 19 -10.06 -10.01 -1.29
C GLU A 19 -9.04 -11.11 -1.55
N LEU A 20 -8.97 -12.08 -0.63
CA LEU A 20 -8.20 -13.31 -0.79
C LEU A 20 -9.15 -14.50 -0.89
N ARG A 21 -8.96 -15.34 -1.90
CA ARG A 21 -9.58 -16.66 -1.98
C ARG A 21 -8.52 -17.72 -1.73
N LEU A 22 -8.77 -18.64 -0.81
CA LEU A 22 -7.86 -19.74 -0.48
C LEU A 22 -8.53 -21.09 -0.70
N GLU A 23 -7.83 -22.02 -1.34
CA GLU A 23 -8.17 -23.45 -1.31
C GLU A 23 -7.36 -24.11 -0.20
N VAL A 24 -8.06 -24.79 0.72
CA VAL A 24 -7.45 -25.50 1.86
C VAL A 24 -7.76 -26.98 1.74
N ALA A 25 -6.73 -27.82 1.74
CA ALA A 25 -6.83 -29.27 1.81
C ALA A 25 -6.12 -29.78 3.05
N ASP A 26 -6.82 -30.57 3.86
CA ASP A 26 -6.28 -31.18 5.09
C ASP A 26 -5.58 -30.16 6.04
N GLY A 27 -6.16 -28.96 6.13
CA GLY A 27 -5.66 -27.88 6.99
C GLY A 27 -4.52 -27.05 6.41
N VAL A 28 -4.08 -27.34 5.18
CA VAL A 28 -3.00 -26.63 4.48
C VAL A 28 -3.56 -25.86 3.29
N VAL A 29 -3.12 -24.62 3.11
CA VAL A 29 -3.44 -23.83 1.90
C VAL A 29 -2.73 -24.48 0.70
N VAL A 30 -3.49 -24.89 -0.30
CA VAL A 30 -2.97 -25.53 -1.53
C VAL A 30 -3.08 -24.63 -2.76
N ASP A 31 -3.95 -23.61 -2.72
CA ASP A 31 -4.04 -22.59 -3.76
C ASP A 31 -4.52 -21.25 -3.16
N ALA A 32 -4.20 -20.14 -3.82
CA ALA A 32 -4.56 -18.80 -3.37
C ALA A 32 -4.72 -17.80 -4.54
N TRP A 33 -5.73 -16.95 -4.45
CA TRP A 33 -5.96 -15.84 -5.36
C TRP A 33 -6.07 -14.54 -4.55
N SER A 34 -5.52 -13.46 -5.12
CA SER A 34 -5.56 -12.12 -4.56
C SER A 34 -6.19 -11.17 -5.57
N ALA A 35 -7.22 -10.44 -5.14
CA ALA A 35 -7.99 -9.56 -6.01
C ALA A 35 -8.17 -8.19 -5.37
N GLY A 36 -7.63 -7.15 -6.02
CA GLY A 36 -8.02 -5.78 -5.75
C GLY A 36 -9.36 -5.51 -6.44
N THR A 37 -10.41 -5.20 -5.67
CA THR A 37 -11.78 -5.15 -6.21
C THR A 37 -12.22 -3.75 -6.62
N MET A 38 -11.39 -2.73 -6.37
CA MET A 38 -11.67 -1.33 -6.70
C MET A 38 -10.70 -0.78 -7.75
N PHE A 39 -11.25 -0.07 -8.73
CA PHE A 39 -10.50 0.62 -9.78
C PHE A 39 -10.98 2.07 -9.93
N ARG A 40 -10.04 3.02 -9.89
CA ARG A 40 -10.31 4.47 -10.07
C ARG A 40 -9.79 5.06 -11.38
N GLY A 41 -8.81 4.43 -12.03
CA GLY A 41 -8.30 4.86 -13.34
C GLY A 41 -7.58 6.21 -13.38
N PHE A 42 -6.73 6.50 -12.38
CA PHE A 42 -5.95 7.77 -12.30
C PHE A 42 -5.12 8.07 -13.55
N GLU A 43 -4.57 7.05 -14.20
CA GLU A 43 -3.77 7.22 -15.43
C GLU A 43 -4.64 7.77 -16.57
N ARG A 44 -5.84 7.20 -16.76
CA ARG A 44 -6.80 7.70 -17.75
C ARG A 44 -7.28 9.10 -17.42
N LEU A 45 -7.43 9.43 -16.13
CA LEU A 45 -7.82 10.77 -15.68
C LEU A 45 -6.80 11.84 -16.08
N LEU A 46 -5.52 11.48 -16.23
CA LEU A 46 -4.43 12.40 -16.59
C LEU A 46 -4.29 12.63 -18.09
N VAL A 47 -4.90 11.80 -18.94
CA VAL A 47 -4.84 11.98 -20.40
C VAL A 47 -5.49 13.30 -20.80
N GLY A 48 -4.76 14.14 -21.53
CA GLY A 48 -5.21 15.45 -22.00
C GLY A 48 -5.15 16.57 -20.96
N ARG A 49 -4.67 16.29 -19.73
CA ARG A 49 -4.44 17.32 -18.70
C ARG A 49 -3.09 18.01 -18.87
N GLY A 50 -2.94 19.16 -18.20
CA GLY A 50 -1.65 19.82 -18.08
C GLY A 50 -0.67 18.96 -17.26
N ALA A 51 0.60 18.96 -17.63
CA ALA A 51 1.60 18.11 -16.98
C ALA A 51 1.70 18.34 -15.45
N LEU A 52 1.55 19.59 -15.00
CA LEU A 52 1.59 19.96 -13.58
C LEU A 52 0.39 19.45 -12.77
N ASP A 53 -0.73 19.09 -13.41
CA ASP A 53 -1.89 18.52 -12.71
C ASP A 53 -1.52 17.21 -12.01
N GLY A 54 -0.50 16.49 -12.51
CA GLY A 54 0.05 15.31 -11.88
C GLY A 54 0.47 15.54 -10.42
N LEU A 55 1.02 16.72 -10.09
CA LEU A 55 1.42 17.07 -8.72
C LEU A 55 0.23 17.16 -7.75
N VAL A 56 -0.99 17.37 -8.27
CA VAL A 56 -2.20 17.45 -7.45
C VAL A 56 -2.96 16.13 -7.48
N VAL A 57 -3.03 15.48 -8.64
CA VAL A 57 -3.85 14.28 -8.86
C VAL A 57 -3.19 13.01 -8.34
N THR A 58 -1.90 12.77 -8.62
CA THR A 58 -1.24 11.51 -8.22
C THR A 58 -1.16 11.29 -6.70
N PRO A 59 -1.00 12.30 -5.83
CA PRO A 59 -1.00 12.08 -4.38
C PRO A 59 -2.34 11.58 -3.82
N ARG A 60 -3.41 11.57 -4.63
CA ARG A 60 -4.74 11.02 -4.28
C ARG A 60 -4.89 9.57 -4.71
N ILE A 61 -3.88 8.98 -5.35
CA ILE A 61 -3.85 7.54 -5.61
C ILE A 61 -3.91 6.79 -4.28
N CYS A 62 -3.09 7.17 -3.29
CA CYS A 62 -3.16 6.59 -1.94
C CYS A 62 -2.97 7.68 -0.88
N GLY A 63 -3.82 7.68 0.15
CA GLY A 63 -3.73 8.61 1.27
C GLY A 63 -2.70 8.24 2.34
N ILE A 64 -2.18 7.00 2.31
CA ILE A 64 -1.15 6.54 3.25
C ILE A 64 0.25 6.91 2.73
N CYS A 65 0.54 6.61 1.46
CA CYS A 65 1.82 6.92 0.80
C CYS A 65 1.69 8.11 -0.17
N SER A 66 0.97 9.15 0.25
CA SER A 66 0.63 10.30 -0.58
C SER A 66 1.86 11.08 -1.06
N THR A 67 2.85 11.28 -0.18
CA THR A 67 4.11 11.98 -0.50
C THR A 67 4.91 11.18 -1.52
N THR A 68 4.92 9.86 -1.43
CA THR A 68 5.61 9.00 -2.41
C THR A 68 5.07 9.20 -3.83
N HIS A 69 3.75 9.27 -4.00
CA HIS A 69 3.14 9.58 -5.30
C HIS A 69 3.44 11.01 -5.78
N LEU A 70 3.42 11.99 -4.87
CA LEU A 70 3.80 13.38 -5.17
C LEU A 70 5.25 13.47 -5.67
N MET A 71 6.17 12.85 -4.94
CA MET A 71 7.60 12.87 -5.24
C MET A 71 7.92 12.17 -6.55
N THR A 72 7.19 11.10 -6.87
CA THR A 72 7.32 10.40 -8.15
C THR A 72 6.84 11.28 -9.30
N ALA A 73 5.70 11.97 -9.16
CA ALA A 73 5.23 12.92 -10.16
C ALA A 73 6.20 14.09 -10.35
N ALA A 74 6.73 14.66 -9.26
CA ALA A 74 7.73 15.73 -9.33
C ALA A 74 9.01 15.27 -10.05
N LYS A 75 9.53 14.09 -9.73
CA LYS A 75 10.70 13.50 -10.41
C LYS A 75 10.45 13.26 -11.90
N ALA A 76 9.26 12.79 -12.28
CA ALA A 76 8.90 12.60 -13.68
C ALA A 76 8.88 13.93 -14.44
N LEU A 77 8.33 14.99 -13.82
CA LEU A 77 8.32 16.33 -14.40
C LEU A 77 9.72 16.93 -14.51
N ASP A 78 10.58 16.75 -13.51
CA ASP A 78 11.98 17.18 -13.59
C ASP A 78 12.69 16.51 -14.76
N ALA A 79 12.49 15.21 -14.95
CA ALA A 79 13.09 14.45 -16.04
C ALA A 79 12.62 14.94 -17.41
N VAL A 80 11.31 15.17 -17.58
CA VAL A 80 10.75 15.68 -18.84
C VAL A 80 11.19 17.13 -19.12
N ALA A 81 11.33 17.94 -18.08
CA ALA A 81 11.78 19.33 -18.20
C ALA A 81 13.30 19.50 -18.31
N GLY A 82 14.08 18.43 -18.11
CA GLY A 82 15.54 18.52 -17.99
C GLY A 82 16.00 19.37 -16.80
N ALA A 83 15.18 19.45 -15.75
CA ALA A 83 15.42 20.36 -14.62
C ALA A 83 16.53 19.83 -13.69
N LYS A 84 17.48 20.71 -13.35
CA LYS A 84 18.45 20.45 -12.29
C LYS A 84 17.92 20.97 -10.96
N VAL A 85 17.44 20.05 -10.12
CA VAL A 85 16.92 20.38 -8.79
C VAL A 85 18.08 20.88 -7.90
N PRO A 86 17.97 22.05 -7.24
CA PRO A 86 18.98 22.51 -6.30
C PRO A 86 19.16 21.55 -5.12
N ASP A 87 20.36 21.50 -4.54
CA ASP A 87 20.67 20.59 -3.42
C ASP A 87 19.69 20.72 -2.25
N ASN A 88 19.27 21.94 -1.90
CA ASN A 88 18.28 22.16 -0.85
C ASN A 88 16.91 21.59 -1.21
N GLY A 89 16.53 21.61 -2.49
CA GLY A 89 15.32 20.95 -2.98
C GLY A 89 15.40 19.43 -2.83
N ILE A 90 16.55 18.83 -3.15
CA ILE A 90 16.78 17.39 -2.96
C ILE A 90 16.71 17.03 -1.48
N ARG A 91 17.35 17.81 -0.60
CA ARG A 91 17.33 17.59 0.86
C ARG A 91 15.91 17.65 1.42
N LEU A 92 15.10 18.63 1.01
CA LEU A 92 13.70 18.74 1.42
C LEU A 92 12.87 17.52 0.97
N ARG A 93 13.01 17.11 -0.29
CA ARG A 93 12.31 15.92 -0.82
C ARG A 93 12.68 14.65 -0.06
N ASN A 94 13.96 14.46 0.24
CA ASN A 94 14.44 13.32 1.02
C ASN A 94 13.88 13.37 2.45
N LEU A 95 13.91 14.53 3.11
CA LEU A 95 13.37 14.70 4.45
C LEU A 95 11.88 14.36 4.51
N SER A 96 11.08 14.87 3.55
CA SER A 96 9.65 14.56 3.47
C SER A 96 9.38 13.05 3.31
N LEU A 97 10.15 12.36 2.46
CA LEU A 97 10.01 10.91 2.27
C LEU A 97 10.44 10.10 3.49
N MET A 98 11.48 10.53 4.19
CA MET A 98 11.92 9.86 5.42
C MET A 98 10.87 9.99 6.52
N VAL A 99 10.27 11.18 6.67
CA VAL A 99 9.19 11.40 7.65
C VAL A 99 7.95 10.56 7.32
N GLU A 100 7.54 10.51 6.04
CA GLU A 100 6.44 9.63 5.62
C GLU A 100 6.74 8.15 5.90
N HIS A 101 7.96 7.68 5.60
CA HIS A 101 8.35 6.29 5.90
C HIS A 101 8.24 5.96 7.38
N VAL A 102 8.85 6.77 8.25
CA VAL A 102 8.80 6.52 9.70
C VAL A 102 7.34 6.50 10.18
N GLN A 103 6.50 7.43 9.72
CA GLN A 103 5.09 7.44 10.07
C GLN A 103 4.35 6.20 9.55
N SER A 104 4.62 5.79 8.31
CA SER A 104 4.00 4.63 7.66
C SER A 104 4.38 3.33 8.37
N ASP A 105 5.66 3.14 8.69
CA ASP A 105 6.18 1.95 9.35
C ASP A 105 5.62 1.80 10.76
N VAL A 106 5.57 2.90 11.53
CA VAL A 106 4.98 2.90 12.88
C VAL A 106 3.48 2.59 12.80
N ARG A 107 2.76 3.19 11.85
CA ARG A 107 1.33 2.94 11.64
C ARG A 107 1.07 1.49 11.27
N HIS A 108 1.78 0.97 10.27
CA HIS A 108 1.63 -0.40 9.81
C HIS A 108 1.99 -1.39 10.92
N GLY A 109 3.16 -1.21 11.55
CA GLY A 109 3.62 -2.06 12.63
C GLY A 109 2.63 -2.11 13.78
N ILE A 110 2.29 -0.96 14.37
CA ILE A 110 1.53 -0.91 15.62
C ILE A 110 0.03 -1.07 15.39
N LEU A 111 -0.56 -0.41 14.39
CA LEU A 111 -2.02 -0.32 14.25
C LEU A 111 -2.60 -1.37 13.31
N MET A 112 -1.80 -1.92 12.39
CA MET A 112 -2.27 -2.87 11.39
C MET A 112 -1.81 -4.29 11.74
N PHE A 113 -0.49 -4.52 11.70
CA PHE A 113 0.11 -5.84 11.80
C PHE A 113 0.13 -6.41 13.22
N LEU A 114 0.68 -5.69 14.21
CA LEU A 114 0.87 -6.25 15.56
C LEU A 114 -0.45 -6.58 16.27
N VAL A 115 -1.55 -5.94 15.88
CA VAL A 115 -2.89 -6.24 16.42
C VAL A 115 -3.32 -7.68 16.13
N ASP A 116 -2.78 -8.32 15.08
CA ASP A 116 -3.07 -9.73 14.80
C ASP A 116 -2.60 -10.66 15.92
N PHE A 117 -1.49 -10.34 16.57
CA PHE A 117 -0.91 -11.18 17.62
C PHE A 117 -1.77 -11.22 18.90
N ALA A 118 -2.66 -10.24 19.09
CA ALA A 118 -3.62 -10.25 20.18
C ALA A 118 -4.85 -11.14 19.91
N ASN A 119 -4.92 -11.81 18.76
CA ASN A 119 -6.06 -12.67 18.41
C ASN A 119 -6.07 -13.95 19.28
N PRO A 120 -7.19 -14.27 19.98
CA PRO A 120 -7.31 -15.48 20.80
C PRO A 120 -7.03 -16.82 20.10
N ALA A 121 -7.01 -16.85 18.77
CA ALA A 121 -6.55 -17.99 17.99
C ALA A 121 -5.09 -18.37 18.28
N TYR A 122 -4.27 -17.40 18.70
CA TYR A 122 -2.84 -17.59 19.01
C TYR A 122 -2.57 -17.94 20.47
N ARG A 123 -3.59 -18.15 21.31
CA ARG A 123 -3.44 -18.41 22.76
C ARG A 123 -2.58 -19.61 23.15
N ALA A 124 -2.36 -20.54 22.22
CA ALA A 124 -1.55 -21.73 22.44
C ALA A 124 -0.07 -21.52 22.07
N LEU A 125 0.30 -20.37 21.51
CA LEU A 125 1.67 -20.07 21.10
C LEU A 125 2.49 -19.51 22.27
N PRO A 126 3.81 -19.79 22.34
CA PRO A 126 4.66 -19.38 23.47
C PRO A 126 4.77 -17.87 23.74
N LEU A 127 4.36 -17.01 22.79
CA LEU A 127 4.52 -15.55 22.85
C LEU A 127 3.17 -14.81 22.94
N TYR A 128 2.12 -15.47 23.42
CA TYR A 128 0.79 -14.86 23.51
C TYR A 128 0.59 -13.99 24.77
N GLU A 129 1.40 -14.18 25.81
CA GLU A 129 1.39 -13.36 27.04
C GLU A 129 2.18 -12.06 26.91
#